data_AF-A0A7C8KZ49-F1
#
_entry.id   AF-A0A7C8KZ49-F1
#
_cell.length_a   1.000
_cell.length_b   1.000
_cell.length_c   1.000
_cell.angle_alpha   90.00
_cell.angle_beta   90.00
_cell.angle_gamma   90.00
#
_symmetry.space_group_name_H-M   'P 1'
#
loop_
_entity.id
_entity.type
_entity.pdbx_description
1 polymer ?
#
loop_
_entity_poly.entity_id
_entity_poly.type
_entity_poly.pdbx_seq_one_letter_code
_entity_poly.pdbx_strand_id
1 'polypeptide(L)'
;MSCSNSFAFFYYNIWNFYQHLSNGGKLIIDIFLQTDLTKDKVSTRTCETSKSDMIILESKLVKVDYINQYTISHHRYVKRRNGNLIQTELEQFPLRWYGIEEFKMLLEQIGFEDIVISADYQYGKYPTEPNQTITFEAVANKK
;
A
#
# COMPACT_ATOMS: atom_id res chain seq x y z
N MET A 1 -11.55 -14.47 -10.54
CA MET A 1 -10.58 -13.59 -11.21
C MET A 1 -9.19 -14.14 -10.96
N SER A 2 -8.63 -14.81 -11.95
CA SER A 2 -7.25 -15.33 -11.89
C SER A 2 -6.28 -14.16 -11.98
N CYS A 3 -5.43 -13.98 -10.97
CA CYS A 3 -4.25 -13.11 -11.07
C CYS A 3 -3.26 -13.71 -12.07
N SER A 4 -3.52 -13.57 -13.37
CA SER A 4 -2.56 -13.86 -14.43
C SER A 4 -1.77 -12.58 -14.74
N ASN A 5 -0.49 -12.58 -14.37
CA ASN A 5 0.54 -11.54 -14.51
C ASN A 5 0.34 -10.22 -13.74
N SER A 6 0.50 -10.31 -12.42
CA SER A 6 0.47 -9.20 -11.45
C SER A 6 1.46 -8.06 -11.77
N PHE A 7 2.64 -8.33 -12.35
CA PHE A 7 3.64 -7.29 -12.69
C PHE A 7 3.15 -6.31 -13.75
N ALA A 8 2.47 -6.81 -14.79
CA ALA A 8 1.91 -5.97 -15.84
C ALA A 8 0.86 -4.99 -15.31
N PHE A 9 0.06 -5.40 -14.31
CA PHE A 9 -0.97 -4.55 -13.75
C PHE A 9 -0.39 -3.33 -13.02
N PHE A 10 0.62 -3.53 -12.17
CA PHE A 10 1.18 -2.41 -11.42
C PHE A 10 2.01 -1.47 -12.31
N TYR A 11 2.80 -2.02 -13.24
CA TYR A 11 3.46 -1.24 -14.28
C TYR A 11 2.44 -0.36 -15.02
N TYR A 12 1.31 -0.93 -15.42
CA TYR A 12 0.25 -0.20 -16.13
C TYR A 12 -0.36 0.94 -15.30
N ASN A 13 -0.54 0.75 -13.99
CA ASN A 13 -1.06 1.82 -13.11
C ASN A 13 -0.08 3.01 -13.03
N ILE A 14 1.20 2.74 -12.78
CA ILE A 14 2.22 3.80 -12.73
C ILE A 14 2.39 4.45 -14.10
N TRP A 15 2.32 3.68 -15.18
CA TRP A 15 2.34 4.19 -16.53
C TRP A 15 1.14 5.13 -16.81
N ASN A 16 -0.07 4.78 -16.36
CA ASN A 16 -1.23 5.67 -16.48
C ASN A 16 -1.01 6.97 -15.71
N PHE A 17 -0.47 6.94 -14.49
CA PHE A 17 -0.13 8.17 -13.76
C PHE A 17 0.86 9.03 -14.54
N TYR A 18 1.91 8.40 -15.09
CA TYR A 18 2.84 9.09 -15.95
C TYR A 18 2.11 9.77 -17.11
N GLN A 19 1.29 9.05 -17.89
CA GLN A 19 0.56 9.59 -19.03
C GLN A 19 -0.34 10.79 -18.70
N HIS A 20 -0.95 10.82 -17.52
CA HIS A 20 -1.85 11.89 -17.10
C HIS A 20 -1.16 13.10 -16.47
N LEU A 21 0.13 13.02 -16.15
CA LEU A 21 0.90 14.16 -15.66
C LEU A 21 1.32 15.09 -16.81
N SER A 22 1.25 16.40 -16.58
CA SER A 22 1.86 17.40 -17.45
C SER A 22 3.39 17.33 -17.40
N ASN A 23 4.08 17.97 -18.35
CA ASN A 23 5.53 18.13 -18.26
C ASN A 23 5.94 18.79 -16.93
N GLY A 24 6.90 18.20 -16.21
CA GLY A 24 7.30 18.63 -14.88
C GLY A 24 6.31 18.27 -13.76
N GLY A 25 5.24 17.54 -14.06
CA GLY A 25 4.29 17.03 -13.06
C GLY A 25 4.94 15.97 -12.16
N LYS A 26 4.47 15.84 -10.92
CA LYS A 26 5.09 14.96 -9.92
C LYS A 26 4.12 13.88 -9.46
N LEU A 27 4.58 12.62 -9.46
CA LEU A 27 3.95 11.52 -8.74
C LEU A 27 4.48 11.50 -7.31
N ILE A 28 3.58 11.52 -6.33
CA ILE A 28 3.88 11.33 -4.91
C ILE A 28 3.13 10.10 -4.43
N ILE A 29 3.84 9.09 -3.94
CA ILE A 29 3.23 7.81 -3.54
C ILE A 29 3.97 7.20 -2.35
N ASP A 30 3.20 6.69 -1.40
CA ASP A 30 3.72 5.95 -0.26
C ASP A 30 3.68 4.45 -0.51
N ILE A 31 4.76 3.79 -0.15
CA ILE A 31 4.83 2.33 0.01
C ILE A 31 5.37 1.99 1.39
N PHE A 32 5.23 0.73 1.78
CA PHE A 32 5.77 0.22 3.03
C PHE A 32 6.26 -1.22 2.82
N LEU A 33 7.27 -1.61 3.60
CA LEU A 33 7.79 -2.97 3.56
C LEU A 33 6.91 -3.89 4.42
N GLN A 34 6.72 -5.11 3.92
CA GLN A 34 6.01 -6.16 4.65
C GLN A 34 6.99 -6.89 5.57
N THR A 35 7.09 -6.44 6.81
CA THR A 35 8.04 -6.97 7.81
C THR A 35 7.47 -8.09 8.67
N ASP A 36 6.14 -8.15 8.81
CA ASP A 36 5.44 -9.17 9.61
C ASP A 36 4.43 -9.94 8.75
N LEU A 37 4.89 -11.06 8.20
CA LEU A 37 4.11 -11.96 7.35
C LEU A 37 3.72 -13.25 8.09
N THR A 38 3.36 -13.13 9.37
CA THR A 38 2.95 -14.30 10.17
C THR A 38 1.58 -14.79 9.72
N LYS A 39 1.55 -15.89 8.96
CA LYS A 39 0.31 -16.52 8.49
C LYS A 39 -0.59 -16.92 9.67
N ASP A 40 -1.90 -16.81 9.48
CA ASP A 40 -2.94 -17.12 10.47
C ASP A 40 -2.91 -16.25 11.74
N LYS A 41 -1.99 -15.29 11.84
CA LYS A 41 -2.02 -14.24 12.87
C LYS A 41 -3.27 -13.40 12.67
N VAL A 42 -4.10 -13.33 13.71
CA VAL A 42 -5.22 -12.41 13.78
C VAL A 42 -4.75 -11.17 14.51
N SER A 43 -4.94 -10.01 13.90
CA SER A 43 -4.77 -8.72 14.55
C SER A 43 -6.12 -8.06 14.75
N THR A 44 -6.29 -7.38 15.88
CA THR A 44 -7.49 -6.60 16.19
C THR A 44 -7.10 -5.15 16.40
N ARG A 45 -7.79 -4.24 15.73
CA ARG A 45 -7.64 -2.79 15.91
C ARG A 45 -9.00 -2.21 16.25
N THR A 46 -9.02 -1.31 17.22
CA THR A 46 -10.22 -0.57 17.62
C THR A 46 -9.99 0.90 17.32
N CYS A 47 -10.95 1.51 16.62
CA CYS A 47 -11.01 2.94 16.38
C CYS A 47 -12.28 3.50 17.01
N GLU A 48 -12.11 4.44 17.92
CA GLU A 48 -13.22 5.20 18.50
C GLU A 48 -13.47 6.45 17.67
N THR A 49 -14.73 6.74 17.42
CA THR A 49 -15.14 7.96 16.72
C THR A 49 -15.79 8.94 17.70
N SER A 50 -15.83 10.21 17.33
CA SER A 50 -16.38 11.30 18.16
C SER A 50 -17.87 11.16 18.51
N LYS A 51 -18.61 10.25 17.86
CA LYS A 51 -20.07 10.06 18.04
C LYS A 51 -20.44 8.82 18.87
N SER A 52 -19.54 8.37 19.75
CA SER A 52 -19.67 7.09 20.49
C SER A 52 -19.81 5.84 19.61
N ASP A 53 -19.46 5.93 18.32
CA ASP A 53 -19.30 4.76 17.47
C ASP A 53 -17.90 4.18 17.67
N MET A 54 -17.83 2.86 17.68
CA MET A 54 -16.60 2.08 17.71
C MET A 54 -16.54 1.22 16.46
N ILE A 55 -15.41 1.24 15.78
CA ILE A 55 -15.11 0.32 14.67
C ILE A 55 -14.03 -0.64 15.15
N ILE A 56 -14.34 -1.93 15.10
CA ILE A 56 -13.38 -3.00 15.36
C ILE A 56 -13.03 -3.62 14.01
N LEU A 57 -11.74 -3.63 13.67
CA LEU A 57 -11.20 -4.34 12.53
C LEU A 57 -10.44 -5.56 13.02
N GLU A 58 -10.90 -6.73 12.64
CA GLU A 58 -10.11 -7.96 12.71
C GLU A 58 -9.52 -8.27 11.35
N SER A 59 -8.22 -8.50 11.29
CA SER A 59 -7.52 -8.89 10.07
C SER A 59 -6.82 -10.22 10.29
N LYS A 60 -7.11 -11.18 9.40
CA LYS A 60 -6.46 -12.49 9.35
C LYS A 60 -5.69 -12.64 8.05
N LEU A 61 -4.37 -12.79 8.14
CA LEU A 61 -3.53 -13.10 6.99
C LEU A 61 -3.71 -14.57 6.57
N VAL A 62 -4.33 -14.81 5.41
CA VAL A 62 -4.68 -16.17 4.95
C VAL A 62 -3.73 -16.72 3.88
N LYS A 63 -3.07 -15.83 3.13
CA LYS A 63 -2.10 -16.22 2.11
C LYS A 63 -0.91 -15.27 2.08
N VAL A 64 0.27 -15.86 1.90
CA VAL A 64 1.52 -15.16 1.56
C VAL A 64 2.12 -15.86 0.35
N ASP A 65 2.38 -15.11 -0.71
CA ASP A 65 3.06 -15.59 -1.91
C ASP A 65 4.34 -14.77 -2.09
N TYR A 66 5.45 -15.33 -1.60
CA TYR A 66 6.76 -14.67 -1.61
C TYR A 66 7.32 -14.51 -3.03
N ILE A 67 7.04 -15.47 -3.92
CA ILE A 67 7.55 -15.46 -5.31
C ILE A 67 6.91 -14.32 -6.09
N ASN A 68 5.60 -14.12 -5.92
CA ASN A 68 4.85 -13.08 -6.63
C ASN A 68 4.69 -11.78 -5.82
N GLN A 69 5.23 -11.74 -4.60
CA GLN A 69 5.24 -10.61 -3.66
C GLN A 69 3.85 -10.06 -3.31
N TYR A 70 2.88 -10.92 -2.98
CA TYR A 70 1.57 -10.47 -2.49
C TYR A 70 1.01 -11.31 -1.33
N THR A 71 0.14 -10.68 -0.55
CA THR A 71 -0.65 -11.30 0.51
C THR A 71 -2.14 -11.26 0.19
N ILE A 72 -2.89 -12.11 0.88
CA ILE A 72 -4.35 -11.99 0.97
C ILE A 72 -4.71 -12.04 2.44
N SER A 73 -5.43 -11.01 2.90
CA SER A 73 -6.01 -10.95 4.24
C SER A 73 -7.53 -11.03 4.15
N HIS A 74 -8.16 -11.65 5.15
CA HIS A 74 -9.60 -11.50 5.38
C HIS A 74 -9.81 -10.49 6.48
N HIS A 75 -10.56 -9.44 6.18
CA HIS A 75 -10.93 -8.38 7.10
C HIS A 75 -12.39 -8.55 7.54
N ARG A 76 -12.64 -8.34 8.82
CA ARG A 76 -13.97 -8.24 9.40
C ARG A 76 -14.07 -6.90 10.13
N TYR A 77 -14.87 -6.00 9.56
CA TYR A 77 -15.19 -4.71 10.15
C TYR A 77 -16.48 -4.85 10.95
N VAL A 78 -16.47 -4.40 12.19
CA VAL A 78 -17.63 -4.40 13.08
C VAL A 78 -17.85 -2.99 13.58
N LYS A 79 -18.98 -2.39 13.20
CA LYS A 79 -19.42 -1.11 13.71
C LYS A 79 -20.34 -1.31 14.90
N ARG A 80 -20.02 -0.65 16.01
CA ARG A 80 -20.85 -0.61 17.22
C ARG A 80 -21.21 0.84 17.56
N ARG A 81 -22.37 1.04 18.17
CA ARG A 81 -22.80 2.32 18.73
C ARG A 81 -23.47 2.06 20.06
N ASN A 82 -23.05 2.76 21.12
CA ASN A 82 -23.58 2.60 22.47
C ASN A 82 -23.61 1.11 22.91
N GLY A 83 -22.54 0.36 22.61
CA GLY A 83 -22.42 -1.06 22.92
C GLY A 83 -23.16 -2.02 21.98
N ASN A 84 -24.10 -1.55 21.16
CA ASN A 84 -24.86 -2.40 20.24
C ASN A 84 -24.13 -2.60 18.91
N LEU A 85 -24.20 -3.83 18.37
CA LEU A 85 -23.76 -4.13 17.01
C LEU A 85 -24.68 -3.42 16.01
N ILE A 86 -24.10 -2.61 15.13
CA ILE A 86 -24.83 -1.91 14.07
C ILE A 86 -24.67 -2.62 12.73
N GLN A 87 -23.44 -2.99 12.39
CA GLN A 87 -23.14 -3.56 11.08
C GLN A 87 -21.84 -4.37 11.11
N THR A 88 -21.78 -5.39 10.25
CA THR A 88 -20.56 -6.13 9.95
C THR A 88 -20.31 -6.08 8.44
N GLU A 89 -19.07 -5.86 8.04
CA GLU A 89 -18.60 -5.98 6.65
C GLU A 89 -17.44 -6.96 6.59
N LEU A 90 -17.42 -7.80 5.55
CA LEU A 90 -16.35 -8.75 5.27
C LEU A 90 -15.66 -8.34 3.99
N GLU A 91 -14.34 -8.28 4.03
CA GLU A 91 -13.51 -7.92 2.89
C GLU A 91 -12.40 -8.96 2.71
N GLN A 92 -12.14 -9.33 1.45
CA GLN A 92 -10.91 -10.01 1.07
C GLN A 92 -9.95 -8.96 0.50
N PHE A 93 -8.84 -8.73 1.20
CA PHE A 93 -7.89 -7.67 0.91
C PHE A 93 -6.60 -8.23 0.32
N PRO A 94 -6.43 -8.19 -1.02
CA PRO A 94 -5.14 -8.49 -1.66
C PRO A 94 -4.20 -7.30 -1.52
N LEU A 95 -2.96 -7.55 -1.14
CA LEU A 95 -1.94 -6.51 -1.02
C LEU A 95 -0.63 -6.97 -1.67
N ARG A 96 -0.10 -6.15 -2.57
CA ARG A 96 1.23 -6.37 -3.16
C ARG A 96 2.26 -5.48 -2.49
N TRP A 97 3.48 -5.97 -2.33
CA TRP A 97 4.60 -5.18 -1.84
C TRP A 97 5.74 -5.16 -2.85
N TYR A 98 6.58 -4.12 -2.75
CA TYR A 98 7.76 -3.92 -3.58
C TYR A 98 8.95 -3.58 -2.69
N GLY A 99 10.14 -4.02 -3.09
CA GLY A 99 11.37 -3.47 -2.55
C GLY A 99 11.55 -2.00 -2.96
N ILE A 100 12.34 -1.25 -2.19
CA ILE A 100 12.62 0.17 -2.46
C ILE A 100 13.26 0.34 -3.84
N GLU A 101 14.34 -0.42 -4.10
CA GLU A 101 15.06 -0.36 -5.36
C GLU A 101 14.25 -0.94 -6.53
N GLU A 102 13.46 -1.98 -6.30
CA GLU A 102 12.55 -2.53 -7.32
C GLU A 102 11.54 -1.47 -7.79
N PHE A 103 10.97 -0.73 -6.84
CA PHE A 103 10.01 0.33 -7.14
C PHE A 103 10.66 1.53 -7.83
N LYS A 104 11.87 1.91 -7.39
CA LYS A 104 12.66 2.95 -8.05
C LYS A 104 12.95 2.60 -9.52
N MET A 105 13.45 1.39 -9.77
CA MET A 105 13.73 0.91 -11.13
C MET A 105 12.47 0.89 -12.01
N LEU A 106 11.32 0.54 -11.45
CA LEU A 106 10.04 0.60 -12.16
C LEU A 106 9.70 2.03 -12.61
N LEU A 107 9.85 3.01 -11.73
CA LEU A 107 9.61 4.43 -12.04
C LEU A 107 10.55 4.92 -13.15
N GLU A 108 11.84 4.61 -13.03
CA GLU A 108 12.86 4.94 -14.04
C GLU A 108 12.53 4.31 -15.40
N GLN A 109 12.13 3.03 -15.42
CA GLN A 109 11.75 2.32 -16.64
C GLN A 109 10.53 2.93 -17.33
N ILE A 110 9.60 3.52 -16.58
CA ILE A 110 8.42 4.20 -17.13
C ILE A 110 8.77 5.59 -17.70
N GLY A 111 9.88 6.18 -17.25
CA GLY A 111 10.38 7.49 -17.71
C GLY A 111 10.19 8.60 -16.68
N PHE A 112 9.94 8.27 -15.41
CA PHE A 112 10.08 9.26 -14.34
C PHE A 112 11.56 9.57 -14.09
N GLU A 113 11.83 10.83 -13.75
CA GLU A 113 13.15 11.37 -13.45
C GLU A 113 13.12 12.07 -12.07
N ASP A 114 14.28 12.55 -11.59
CA ASP A 114 14.42 13.28 -10.32
C ASP A 114 13.75 12.59 -9.11
N ILE A 115 13.95 11.27 -8.99
CA ILE A 115 13.29 10.45 -7.97
C ILE A 115 13.91 10.71 -6.60
N VAL A 116 13.12 11.22 -5.68
CA VAL A 116 13.47 11.41 -4.27
C VAL A 116 12.75 10.37 -3.42
N ILE A 117 13.50 9.74 -2.52
CA ILE A 117 12.99 8.73 -1.58
C ILE A 117 13.12 9.31 -0.18
N SER A 118 12.01 9.34 0.54
CA SER A 118 11.90 9.93 1.87
C SER A 118 11.30 8.93 2.85
N ALA A 119 11.76 8.97 4.11
CA ALA A 119 11.28 8.12 5.18
C ALA A 119 10.47 8.96 6.18
N ASP A 120 9.28 8.46 6.56
CA ASP A 120 8.39 9.10 7.54
C ASP A 120 8.16 10.60 7.24
N TYR A 121 7.99 10.91 5.95
CA TYR A 121 7.77 12.26 5.42
C TYR A 121 8.91 13.25 5.71
N GLN A 122 10.12 12.75 6.02
CA GLN A 122 11.34 13.56 6.10
C GLN A 122 12.02 13.62 4.73
N TYR A 123 11.83 14.74 4.03
CA TYR A 123 12.26 14.92 2.64
C TYR A 123 13.73 14.54 2.42
N GLY A 124 13.98 13.64 1.45
CA GLY A 124 15.30 13.19 1.03
C GLY A 124 16.03 12.29 2.03
N LYS A 125 15.42 11.99 3.19
CA LYS A 125 15.99 11.06 4.15
C LYS A 125 15.66 9.63 3.74
N TYR A 126 16.67 8.89 3.29
CA TYR A 126 16.49 7.50 2.88
C TYR A 126 16.07 6.61 4.08
N PRO A 127 15.17 5.63 3.89
CA PRO A 127 14.73 4.72 4.96
C PRO A 127 15.88 3.91 5.55
N THR A 128 15.90 3.80 6.88
CA THR A 128 16.91 3.03 7.64
C THR A 128 16.27 1.86 8.39
N GLU A 129 14.98 1.95 8.70
CA GLU A 129 14.24 0.94 9.43
C GLU A 129 13.08 0.41 8.57
N PRO A 130 12.72 -0.88 8.70
CA PRO A 130 11.82 -1.52 7.76
C PRO A 130 10.34 -1.25 8.06
N ASN A 131 10.01 -0.62 9.19
CA ASN A 131 8.65 -0.21 9.57
C ASN A 131 8.31 1.24 9.16
N GLN A 132 9.23 1.95 8.52
CA GLN A 132 9.03 3.33 8.10
C GLN A 132 8.10 3.42 6.89
N THR A 133 7.37 4.54 6.81
CA THR A 133 6.65 4.88 5.57
C THR A 133 7.64 5.41 4.56
N ILE A 134 7.57 4.92 3.32
CA ILE A 134 8.52 5.26 2.26
C ILE A 134 7.77 6.05 1.20
N THR A 135 8.09 7.34 1.09
CA THR A 135 7.48 8.24 0.12
C THR A 135 8.40 8.39 -1.07
N PHE A 136 7.89 8.10 -2.26
CA PHE A 136 8.53 8.41 -3.53
C PHE A 136 7.95 9.69 -4.09
N GLU A 137 8.83 10.61 -4.48
CA GLU A 137 8.50 11.77 -5.30
C GLU A 137 9.25 11.64 -6.63
N ALA A 138 8.53 11.61 -7.74
CA ALA A 138 9.10 11.33 -9.06
C ALA A 138 8.52 12.27 -10.12
N VAL A 139 9.37 12.88 -10.95
CA VAL A 139 8.98 13.91 -11.93
C VAL A 139 8.74 13.29 -13.31
N ALA A 140 7.64 13.66 -13.96
CA ALA A 140 7.31 13.26 -15.32
C ALA A 140 7.77 14.34 -16.32
N ASN A 141 8.92 14.12 -16.96
CA ASN A 141 9.41 15.00 -18.02
C ASN A 141 8.88 14.53 -19.38
N LYS A 142 7.88 15.25 -19.90
CA LYS A 142 7.26 15.01 -21.21
C LYS A 142 8.10 15.71 -22.27
N LYS A 143 8.92 14.92 -22.97
CA LYS A 143 9.66 15.38 -24.16
C LYS A 143 8.73 15.56 -25.34
#